data_AF-A0A351XK46-F1
#
_entry.id   AF-A0A351XK46-F1
#
_cell.length_a   1.000
_cell.length_b   1.000
_cell.length_c   1.000
_cell.angle_alpha   90.00
_cell.angle_beta   90.00
_cell.angle_gamma   90.00
#
_symmetry.space_group_name_H-M   'P 1'
#
loop_
_entity.id
_entity.type
_entity.pdbx_description
1 polymer ?
#
loop_
_entity_poly.entity_id
_entity_poly.type
_entity_poly.pdbx_seq_one_letter_code
_entity_poly.pdbx_strand_id
1 'polypeptide(L)' 'GISCISNMASGITANPLTHKEVQETADRVAPLFKQLVTECIKNIGKDIAGA' A
#
# COMPACT_ATOMS: atom_id res chain seq x y z
N GLY A 1 -1.53 -10.69 -3.00
CA GLY A 1 -0.74 -9.44 -3.16
C GLY A 1 -1.50 -8.30 -2.54
N ILE A 2 -0.81 -7.24 -2.10
CA ILE A 2 -1.42 -6.03 -1.53
C ILE A 2 -1.14 -4.88 -2.50
N SER A 3 -2.19 -4.17 -2.91
CA SER A 3 -2.07 -3.02 -3.81
C SER A 3 -2.20 -1.72 -3.03
N CYS A 4 -1.28 -0.79 -3.23
CA CYS A 4 -1.38 0.58 -2.73
C CYS A 4 -2.07 1.44 -3.78
N ILE A 5 -3.29 1.91 -3.51
CA ILE A 5 -4.01 2.80 -4.42
C ILE A 5 -3.43 4.21 -4.28
N SER A 6 -2.71 4.64 -5.31
CA SER A 6 -1.96 5.89 -5.33
C SER A 6 -2.73 7.08 -5.89
N ASN A 7 -3.73 6.81 -6.73
CA ASN A 7 -4.54 7.78 -7.45
C ASN A 7 -5.80 7.11 -8.03
N MET A 8 -6.74 7.93 -8.50
CA MET A 8 -7.93 7.44 -9.21
C MET A 8 -7.57 6.91 -10.60
N ALA A 9 -8.44 6.08 -11.17
CA ALA A 9 -8.30 5.65 -12.55
C ALA A 9 -8.42 6.84 -13.53
N SER A 10 -7.79 6.71 -14.69
CA SER A 10 -7.88 7.72 -15.76
C SER A 10 -9.33 7.92 -16.21
N GLY A 11 -9.71 9.16 -16.50
CA GLY A 11 -11.07 9.51 -16.92
C GLY A 11 -12.09 9.67 -15.79
N ILE A 12 -11.72 9.38 -14.53
CA ILE A 12 -12.58 9.65 -13.36
C ILE A 12 -12.56 11.13 -12.97
N THR A 13 -11.42 11.80 -13.18
CA THR A 13 -11.27 13.24 -12.96
C THR A 13 -10.80 13.92 -14.25
N ALA A 14 -11.00 15.24 -14.34
CA ALA A 14 -10.53 16.03 -15.48
C ALA A 14 -8.99 16.23 -15.49
N ASN A 15 -8.32 15.99 -14.36
CA ASN A 15 -6.88 16.15 -14.26
C ASN A 15 -6.17 14.88 -14.78
N PRO A 16 -5.07 15.04 -15.55
CA PRO A 16 -4.27 13.91 -15.97
C PRO A 16 -3.57 13.26 -14.77
N LEU A 17 -3.37 11.95 -14.84
CA LEU A 17 -2.58 11.23 -13.85
C LEU A 17 -1.11 11.64 -13.94
N THR A 18 -0.44 11.71 -12.80
CA THR A 18 0.99 12.09 -12.76
C THR A 18 1.82 11.11 -11.93
N HIS A 19 3.11 10.98 -12.23
CA HIS A 19 3.99 10.21 -11.36
C HIS A 19 4.20 10.88 -9.99
N LYS A 20 4.02 12.21 -9.92
CA LYS A 20 4.18 12.97 -8.69
C LYS A 20 3.10 12.61 -7.64
N GLU A 21 1.83 12.56 -8.03
CA GLU A 21 0.75 12.12 -7.11
C GLU A 21 0.97 10.68 -6.61
N VAL A 22 1.56 9.83 -7.46
CA VAL A 22 1.88 8.45 -7.10
C VAL A 22 2.94 8.42 -6.02
N GLN A 23 4.03 9.18 -6.20
CA GLN A 23 5.11 9.27 -5.23
C GLN A 23 4.64 9.89 -3.91
N GLU A 24 3.91 10.99 -3.95
CA GLU A 24 3.38 11.67 -2.76
C GLU A 24 2.49 10.74 -1.93
N THR A 25 1.63 9.96 -2.59
CA THR A 25 0.80 8.97 -1.89
C THR A 25 1.65 7.83 -1.34
N ALA A 26 2.60 7.31 -2.11
CA ALA A 26 3.49 6.23 -1.67
C ALA A 26 4.29 6.65 -0.43
N ASP A 27 4.88 7.85 -0.42
CA ASP A 27 5.65 8.38 0.71
C ASP A 27 4.78 8.54 1.95
N ARG A 28 3.56 9.07 1.77
CA ARG A 28 2.59 9.27 2.86
C ARG A 28 2.16 7.95 3.50
N VAL A 29 1.96 6.90 2.70
CA VAL A 29 1.45 5.60 3.20
C VAL A 29 2.53 4.59 3.54
N ALA A 30 3.79 4.84 3.16
CA ALA A 30 4.95 3.99 3.44
C ALA A 30 5.03 3.49 4.89
N PRO A 31 4.88 4.33 5.95
CA PRO A 31 4.95 3.84 7.32
C PRO A 31 3.83 2.84 7.66
N LEU A 32 2.61 3.07 7.17
CA LEU A 32 1.48 2.19 7.40
C LEU A 32 1.61 0.88 6.62
N PHE A 33 2.07 0.95 5.36
CA PHE A 33 2.29 -0.23 4.53
C PHE A 33 3.37 -1.12 5.13
N LYS A 34 4.47 -0.53 5.63
CA LYS A 34 5.52 -1.25 6.34
C LYS A 34 4.98 -1.96 7.58
N GLN A 35 4.16 -1.28 8.38
CA GLN A 35 3.54 -1.88 9.55
C GLN A 35 2.64 -3.06 9.16
N LEU A 36 1.77 -2.87 8.17
CA LEU A 36 0.86 -3.91 7.67
C LEU A 36 1.63 -5.17 7.25
N VAL A 37 2.62 -5.04 6.37
CA VAL A 37 3.40 -6.19 5.89
C VAL A 37 4.17 -6.87 7.03
N THR A 38 4.73 -6.09 7.95
CA THR A 38 5.45 -6.61 9.11
C THR A 38 4.54 -7.48 9.98
N GLU A 39 3.34 -6.99 10.31
CA GLU A 39 2.40 -7.75 11.13
C GLU A 39 1.81 -8.95 10.39
N CYS A 40 1.57 -8.84 9.08
CA CYS A 40 1.18 -9.99 8.26
C CYS A 40 2.22 -11.12 8.36
N ILE A 41 3.51 -10.81 8.20
CA ILE A 41 4.59 -11.81 8.28
C ILE A 41 4.65 -12.44 9.68
N LYS A 42 4.56 -11.63 10.74
CA LYS A 42 4.54 -12.14 12.12
C LYS A 42 3.36 -13.08 12.38
N ASN A 43 2.17 -12.72 11.91
CA ASN A 43 0.97 -13.53 12.11
C ASN A 43 1.06 -14.84 11.33
N ILE A 44 1.46 -14.80 10.06
CA ILE A 44 1.72 -16.01 9.28
C ILE A 44 2.76 -16.91 9.97
N GLY A 45 3.82 -16.31 10.53
CA GLY A 45 4.83 -17.04 11.30
C GLY A 45 4.28 -17.74 12.54
N LYS A 46 3.38 -17.09 13.29
CA LYS A 46 2.70 -17.68 14.45
C LYS A 46 1.77 -18.82 14.04
N ASP A 47 0.94 -18.59 13.02
CA ASP A 47 -0.02 -19.57 12.50
C ASP A 47 0.68 -20.86 12.05
N ILE A 48 1.85 -20.75 11.41
CA ILE A 48 2.65 -21.90 10.96
C ILE A 48 3.39 -22.57 12.13
N ALA A 49 3.80 -21.82 13.14
CA ALA A 49 4.51 -22.33 14.31
C ALA A 49 3.59 -23.05 15.33
N GLY A 50 2.27 -23.05 15.11
CA GLY A 50 1.30 -23.68 16.00
C GLY A 50 1.15 -22.98 17.35
N ALA A 51 1.47 -21.68 17.41
CA ALA A 51 1.35 -20.82 18.58
C ALA A 51 0.06 -20.01 18.57
#